data_AF-A0A7Z0QRS8-F1
#
_entry.id   AF-A0A7Z0QRS8-F1
#
_cell.length_a   1.000
_cell.length_b   1.000
_cell.length_c   1.000
_cell.angle_alpha   90.00
_cell.angle_beta   90.00
_cell.angle_gamma   90.00
#
_symmetry.space_group_name_H-M   'P 1'
#
loop_
_entity.id
_entity.type
_entity.pdbx_description
1 polymer ?
#
loop_
_entity_poly.entity_id
_entity_poly.type
_entity_poly.pdbx_seq_one_letter_code
_entity_poly.pdbx_strand_id
1 'polypeptide(L)'
;MHALFVGGTIDNSELDLDGQEPPQRYPPDTGGGQSRYRLHAIGRRDDEVVYAVYGGPDIAHEDVQRVSEERKYAKRFEATETIVG
;
A
#
# COMPACT_ATOMS: atom_id res chain seq x y z
N MET A 1 -4.35 -9.30 -4.47
CA MET A 1 -3.92 -7.91 -4.75
C MET A 1 -2.48 -7.72 -4.27
N HIS A 2 -1.63 -6.93 -4.93
CA HIS A 2 -0.27 -6.67 -4.46
C HIS A 2 -0.20 -5.51 -3.46
N ALA A 3 0.77 -5.52 -2.55
CA ALA A 3 1.01 -4.45 -1.59
C ALA A 3 2.48 -4.04 -1.59
N LEU A 4 2.72 -2.73 -1.73
CA LEU A 4 4.02 -2.11 -1.51
C LEU A 4 4.09 -1.56 -0.09
N PHE A 5 5.13 -1.90 0.65
CA PHE A 5 5.40 -1.35 1.98
C PHE A 5 6.59 -0.40 1.90
N VAL A 6 6.42 0.81 2.43
CA VAL A 6 7.45 1.86 2.46
C VAL A 6 7.75 2.24 3.91
N GLY A 7 9.02 2.13 4.31
CA GLY A 7 9.48 2.31 5.68
C GLY A 7 9.12 1.17 6.64
N GLY A 8 9.60 1.25 7.88
CA GLY A 8 9.34 0.25 8.92
C GLY A 8 10.17 -1.05 8.78
N THR A 9 9.71 -2.14 9.42
CA THR A 9 10.44 -3.42 9.46
C THR A 9 10.44 -4.16 8.12
N ILE A 10 9.35 -4.00 7.36
CA ILE A 10 9.16 -4.52 6.02
C ILE A 10 9.40 -3.33 5.08
N ASP A 11 10.62 -2.83 5.05
CA ASP A 11 10.94 -1.67 4.23
C ASP A 11 11.02 -2.08 2.76
N ASN A 12 10.38 -1.30 1.90
CA ASN A 12 10.52 -1.37 0.44
C ASN A 12 10.20 -2.74 -0.17
N SER A 13 9.38 -3.54 0.52
CA SER A 13 9.05 -4.92 0.16
C SER A 13 7.67 -5.01 -0.49
N GLU A 14 7.48 -6.03 -1.34
CA GLU A 14 6.20 -6.32 -1.97
C GLU A 14 5.60 -7.59 -1.34
N LEU A 15 4.31 -7.60 -1.02
CA LEU A 15 3.58 -8.79 -0.57
C LEU A 15 2.26 -8.94 -1.33
N ASP A 16 1.76 -10.17 -1.43
CA ASP A 16 0.40 -10.42 -1.88
C ASP A 16 -0.56 -10.36 -0.69
N LEU A 17 -1.64 -9.61 -0.86
CA LEU A 17 -2.76 -9.54 0.05
C LEU A 17 -3.94 -10.33 -0.49
N ASP A 18 -4.54 -11.10 0.42
CA ASP A 18 -5.82 -11.75 0.22
C ASP A 18 -6.97 -10.74 0.37
N GLY A 19 -8.04 -10.95 -0.40
CA GLY A 19 -9.25 -10.12 -0.38
C GLY A 19 -9.36 -9.14 -1.55
N GLN A 20 -10.52 -8.49 -1.63
CA GLN A 20 -10.88 -7.55 -2.70
C GLN A 20 -10.55 -6.09 -2.37
N GLU A 21 -10.53 -5.73 -1.08
CA GLU A 21 -10.26 -4.36 -0.62
C GLU A 21 -9.12 -4.38 0.40
N PRO A 22 -8.15 -3.45 0.30
CA PRO A 22 -7.03 -3.41 1.22
C PRO A 22 -7.48 -2.95 2.60
N PRO A 23 -6.99 -3.57 3.68
CA PRO A 23 -7.26 -3.06 5.02
C PRO A 23 -6.60 -1.69 5.19
N GLN A 24 -7.26 -0.79 5.92
CA GLN A 24 -6.72 0.56 6.21
C GLN A 24 -5.40 0.53 6.99
N ARG A 25 -5.15 -0.58 7.69
CA ARG A 25 -3.95 -0.82 8.47
C ARG A 25 -3.41 -2.22 8.25
N TYR A 26 -2.08 -2.35 8.26
CA TYR A 26 -1.42 -3.64 8.08
C TYR A 26 -0.35 -3.92 9.17
N PRO A 27 -0.29 -5.14 9.73
CA PRO A 27 -1.34 -6.16 9.67
C PRO A 27 -2.69 -5.62 10.19
N PRO A 28 -3.84 -6.18 9.76
CA PRO A 28 -5.15 -5.77 10.24
C PRO A 28 -5.25 -5.89 11.77
N ASP A 29 -5.96 -4.94 12.39
CA ASP A 29 -6.21 -4.91 13.83
C ASP A 29 -7.07 -6.12 14.26
N THR A 30 -6.44 -7.27 14.49
CA THR A 30 -7.07 -8.54 14.90
C THR A 30 -6.98 -8.80 16.40
N GLY A 31 -6.63 -7.77 17.18
CA GLY A 31 -6.65 -7.80 18.66
C GLY A 31 -5.36 -8.28 19.34
N GLY A 32 -4.34 -8.71 18.61
CA GLY A 32 -3.10 -9.26 19.18
C GLY A 32 -1.82 -8.43 18.97
N GLY A 33 -1.81 -7.45 18.07
CA GLY A 33 -0.59 -6.69 17.74
C GLY A 33 -0.87 -5.28 17.21
N GLN A 34 0.12 -4.40 17.33
CA GLN A 34 0.04 -3.04 16.78
C GLN A 34 0.18 -3.10 15.25
N SER A 35 -0.80 -2.57 14.53
CA SER A 35 -0.63 -2.28 13.10
C SER A 35 0.58 -1.37 12.89
N ARG A 36 1.43 -1.74 11.93
CA ARG A 36 2.71 -1.07 11.68
C ARG A 36 2.67 -0.19 10.45
N TYR A 37 1.62 -0.31 9.65
CA TYR A 37 1.50 0.36 8.38
C TYR A 37 0.09 0.92 8.21
N ARG A 38 -0.01 2.07 7.55
CA ARG A 38 -1.27 2.69 7.14
C ARG A 38 -1.37 2.67 5.63
N LEU A 39 -2.58 2.60 5.10
CA LEU A 39 -2.84 2.67 3.67
C LEU A 39 -2.69 4.12 3.18
N HIS A 40 -1.97 4.33 2.08
CA HIS A 40 -1.74 5.65 1.48
C HIS A 40 -2.30 5.78 0.06
N ALA A 41 -2.30 4.70 -0.72
CA ALA A 41 -2.82 4.71 -2.07
C ALA A 41 -3.37 3.34 -2.48
N ILE A 42 -4.27 3.36 -3.45
CA ILE A 42 -4.92 2.18 -4.04
C ILE A 42 -4.84 2.30 -5.56
N GLY A 43 -4.33 1.26 -6.23
CA GLY A 43 -4.37 1.14 -7.68
C GLY A 43 -5.57 0.31 -8.15
N ARG A 44 -6.42 0.90 -9.00
CA ARG A 44 -7.56 0.22 -9.62
C ARG A 44 -7.40 0.03 -11.12
N ARG A 45 -7.78 -1.15 -11.63
CA ARG A 45 -7.89 -1.47 -13.06
C ARG A 45 -9.25 -2.13 -13.27
N ASP A 46 -10.07 -1.56 -14.16
CA ASP A 46 -11.42 -2.06 -14.45
C ASP A 46 -12.26 -2.29 -13.17
N ASP A 47 -12.25 -1.29 -12.27
CA ASP A 47 -12.90 -1.29 -10.95
C ASP A 47 -12.37 -2.33 -9.93
N GLU A 48 -11.42 -3.18 -10.31
CA GLU A 48 -10.75 -4.12 -9.42
C GLU A 48 -9.53 -3.47 -8.76
N VAL A 49 -9.37 -3.69 -7.45
CA VAL A 49 -8.14 -3.29 -6.76
C VAL A 49 -7.02 -4.27 -7.06
N VAL A 50 -6.01 -3.80 -7.79
CA VAL A 50 -4.87 -4.61 -8.22
C VAL A 50 -3.63 -4.41 -7.33
N TYR A 51 -3.49 -3.24 -6.70
CA TYR A 51 -2.48 -3.03 -5.67
C TYR A 51 -2.86 -2.00 -4.61
N ALA A 52 -2.13 -2.01 -3.49
CA ALA A 52 -2.17 -1.04 -2.41
C ALA A 52 -0.76 -0.56 -2.04
N VAL A 53 -0.65 0.66 -1.53
CA VAL A 53 0.62 1.23 -1.05
C VAL A 53 0.47 1.61 0.42
N TYR A 54 1.41 1.11 1.23
CA TYR A 54 1.43 1.25 2.68
C TYR A 54 2.66 2.02 3.15
N GLY A 55 2.46 2.92 4.09
CA GLY A 55 3.52 3.69 4.77
C GLY A 55 3.68 3.29 6.22
N GLY A 56 4.94 3.18 6.68
CA GLY A 56 5.26 3.06 8.11
C GLY A 56 4.87 4.32 8.91
N PRO A 57 4.83 4.26 10.25
CA PRO A 57 4.30 5.34 11.09
C PRO A 57 5.13 6.63 11.02
N ASP A 58 6.43 6.51 10.72
CA ASP A 58 7.40 7.61 10.72
C ASP A 58 7.72 8.11 9.30
N ILE A 59 6.98 7.67 8.28
CA ILE A 59 7.18 8.08 6.88
C ILE A 59 6.12 9.10 6.48
N ALA A 60 6.57 10.20 5.88
CA ALA A 60 5.68 11.22 5.34
C ALA A 60 4.92 10.69 4.12
N HIS A 61 3.67 11.13 3.94
CA HIS A 61 2.84 10.70 2.82
C HIS A 61 3.53 10.91 1.46
N GLU A 62 4.17 12.07 1.28
CA GLU A 62 4.90 12.43 0.06
C GLU A 62 6.06 11.48 -0.26
N ASP A 63 6.76 10.96 0.75
CA ASP A 63 7.81 9.97 0.56
C ASP A 63 7.24 8.61 0.12
N VAL A 64 6.09 8.21 0.67
CA VAL A 64 5.38 6.99 0.24
C VAL A 64 4.97 7.10 -1.24
N GLN A 65 4.39 8.24 -1.63
CA GLN A 65 3.98 8.50 -3.01
C GLN A 65 5.17 8.48 -3.97
N ARG A 66 6.25 9.19 -3.61
CA ARG A 66 7.48 9.24 -4.41
C ARG A 66 8.04 7.84 -4.68
N VAL A 67 8.04 6.95 -3.67
CA VAL A 67 8.50 5.56 -3.87
C VAL A 67 7.58 4.78 -4.81
N SER A 68 6.26 4.93 -4.72
CA SER A 68 5.31 4.30 -5.67
C SER A 68 5.56 4.77 -7.11
N GLU A 69 5.74 6.08 -7.30
CA GLU A 69 6.01 6.71 -8.59
C GLU A 69 7.36 6.28 -9.18
N GLU A 70 8.44 6.28 -8.40
CA GLU A 70 9.78 5.85 -8.80
C GLU A 70 9.77 4.39 -9.29
N ARG A 71 8.98 3.54 -8.62
CA ARG A 71 8.77 2.13 -9.01
C ARG A 71 7.76 1.95 -10.15
N LYS A 72 7.10 3.04 -10.58
CA LYS A 72 6.11 3.06 -11.66
C LYS A 72 4.98 2.06 -11.41
N TYR A 73 4.50 1.96 -10.19
CA TYR A 73 3.50 0.95 -9.78
C TYR A 73 2.21 1.03 -10.59
N ALA A 74 1.62 2.22 -10.72
CA ALA A 74 0.46 2.47 -11.57
C ALA A 74 0.68 1.94 -13.00
N LYS A 75 1.85 2.21 -13.59
CA LYS A 75 2.20 1.73 -14.92
C LYS A 75 2.41 0.21 -14.98
N ARG A 76 3.08 -0.38 -13.98
CA ARG A 76 3.35 -1.83 -13.91
C ARG A 76 2.07 -2.65 -13.85
N PHE A 77 1.05 -2.13 -13.16
CA PHE A 77 -0.24 -2.81 -12.99
C PHE A 77 -1.34 -2.31 -13.94
N GLU A 78 -1.01 -1.39 -14.84
CA GLU A 78 -1.99 -0.76 -15.76
C GLU A 78 -3.20 -0.19 -15.00
N ALA A 79 -2.92 0.48 -13.87
CA ALA A 79 -3.91 0.93 -12.92
C ALA A 79 -3.95 2.45 -12.80
N THR A 80 -5.11 2.97 -12.40
CA THR A 80 -5.25 4.35 -11.93
C THR A 80 -5.07 4.36 -10.41
N GLU A 81 -4.10 5.12 -9.93
CA GLU A 81 -3.83 5.27 -8.50
C GLU A 81 -4.74 6.33 -7.89
N THR A 82 -5.32 6.02 -6.73
CA THR A 82 -6.08 6.95 -5.89
C THR A 82 -5.42 7.05 -4.54
N ILE A 83 -5.13 8.28 -4.13
CA ILE A 83 -4.58 8.60 -2.81
C ILE A 83 -5.69 8.54 -1.77
N VAL A 84 -5.43 7.89 -0.62
CA VAL A 84 -6.42 7.67 0.45
C VAL A 84 -5.96 8.15 1.83
N GLY A 85 -4.89 8.96 1.87
CA GLY A 85 -4.31 9.55 3.09
C GLY A 85 -4.71 10.99 3.34
#